data_AF-A3DLH2-F1
#
_entry.id   AF-A3DLH2-F1
#
_cell.length_a   1.000
_cell.length_b   1.000
_cell.length_c   1.000
_cell.angle_alpha   90.00
_cell.angle_beta   90.00
_cell.angle_gamma   90.00
#
_symmetry.space_group_name_H-M   'P 1'
#
loop_
_entity.id
_entity.type
_entity.pdbx_description
1 polymer ?
#
loop_
_entity_poly.entity_id
_entity_poly.type
_entity_poly.pdbx_seq_one_letter_code
_entity_poly.pdbx_strand_id
1 'polypeptide(L)'
;MTIKSLIGFIDRDHFEIDEALVIGGIKSVYINTKYLTVIGFVNVKNLLVTKNLLVIGGGRIKKLVGENIILKTDDAPLIIDELKAKEAYLLGGKHPVIIYDALLFSTFLKHALINKLKAKKIIFSSRARVKVLADCDELYFIDPHTYIEEFQCKPSKYVFKYEVVEESK
;
A
#
# COMPACT_ATOMS: atom_id res chain seq x y z
N MET A 1 21.44 -1.68 -18.79
CA MET A 1 20.11 -1.87 -18.16
C MET A 1 19.21 -0.79 -18.73
N THR A 2 18.13 -1.15 -19.41
CA THR A 2 17.35 -0.21 -20.22
C THR A 2 15.91 -0.19 -19.72
N ILE A 3 15.52 0.90 -19.06
CA ILE A 3 14.14 1.11 -18.62
C ILE A 3 13.28 1.35 -19.86
N LYS A 4 12.20 0.58 -20.03
CA LYS A 4 11.25 0.84 -21.10
C LYS A 4 10.26 1.91 -20.65
N SER A 5 10.41 3.12 -21.18
CA SER A 5 9.44 4.20 -20.98
C SER A 5 8.26 4.04 -21.94
N LEU A 6 7.05 4.02 -21.39
CA LEU A 6 5.80 3.87 -22.11
C LEU A 6 4.90 5.06 -21.74
N ILE A 7 4.65 5.93 -22.70
CA ILE A 7 3.83 7.13 -22.51
C ILE A 7 2.45 6.87 -23.12
N GLY A 8 1.40 7.22 -22.38
CA GLY A 8 0.01 7.06 -22.79
C GLY A 8 -0.71 5.97 -22.00
N PHE A 9 -1.79 5.45 -22.58
CA PHE A 9 -2.59 4.39 -21.98
C PHE A 9 -2.23 3.04 -22.56
N ILE A 10 -1.79 2.12 -21.71
CA ILE A 10 -1.47 0.74 -22.08
C ILE A 10 -2.68 -0.12 -21.71
N ASP A 11 -3.32 -0.75 -22.69
CA ASP A 11 -4.34 -1.79 -22.46
C ASP A 11 -3.84 -3.09 -23.07
N ARG A 12 -3.50 -4.07 -22.23
CA ARG A 12 -3.02 -5.40 -22.64
C ARG A 12 -3.46 -6.43 -21.62
N ASP A 13 -3.87 -7.61 -22.05
CA ASP A 13 -4.24 -8.65 -21.09
C ASP A 13 -3.05 -9.12 -20.24
N HIS A 14 -1.86 -9.19 -20.85
CA HIS A 14 -0.62 -9.61 -20.20
C HIS A 14 0.49 -8.60 -20.47
N PHE A 15 1.15 -8.15 -19.40
CA PHE A 15 2.28 -7.22 -19.47
C PHE A 15 3.48 -7.83 -18.75
N GLU A 16 4.50 -8.22 -19.51
CA GLU A 16 5.71 -8.84 -18.98
C GLU A 16 6.95 -8.18 -19.58
N ILE A 17 7.62 -7.39 -18.75
CA ILE A 17 8.85 -6.65 -19.07
C ILE A 17 9.62 -6.53 -17.76
N ASP A 18 10.95 -6.71 -17.80
CA ASP A 18 11.79 -6.61 -16.60
C ASP A 18 11.64 -5.25 -15.89
N GLU A 19 11.72 -4.15 -16.64
CA GLU A 19 11.65 -2.77 -16.13
C GLU A 19 10.75 -1.92 -17.01
N ALA A 20 9.75 -1.28 -16.39
CA ALA A 20 8.84 -0.38 -17.09
C ALA A 20 8.58 0.90 -16.28
N LEU A 21 8.61 2.03 -16.98
CA LEU A 21 8.06 3.30 -16.53
C LEU A 21 6.84 3.62 -17.39
N VAL A 22 5.67 3.73 -16.77
CA VAL A 22 4.42 4.08 -17.43
C VAL A 22 3.98 5.48 -16.98
N ILE A 23 3.79 6.39 -17.93
CA ILE A 23 3.24 7.72 -17.67
C ILE A 23 1.90 7.82 -18.40
N GLY A 24 0.80 7.95 -17.65
CA GLY A 24 -0.57 7.99 -18.18
C GLY A 24 -1.45 6.94 -17.51
N GLY A 25 -1.44 5.71 -18.02
CA GLY A 25 -2.09 4.61 -17.32
C GLY A 25 -1.84 3.23 -17.90
N ILE A 26 -2.08 2.21 -17.08
CA ILE A 26 -1.99 0.81 -17.46
C ILE A 26 -3.22 0.06 -16.99
N LYS A 27 -3.84 -0.67 -17.92
CA LYS A 27 -4.90 -1.62 -17.67
C LYS A 27 -4.43 -2.99 -18.15
N SER A 28 -4.48 -3.97 -17.26
CA SER A 28 -4.08 -5.33 -17.57
C SER A 28 -4.86 -6.37 -16.77
N VAL A 29 -4.87 -7.61 -17.24
CA VAL A 29 -5.31 -8.73 -16.41
C VAL A 29 -4.15 -9.20 -15.54
N TYR A 30 -2.96 -9.31 -16.13
CA TYR A 30 -1.74 -9.77 -15.47
C TYR A 30 -0.55 -8.87 -15.76
N ILE A 31 0.23 -8.57 -14.73
CA ILE A 31 1.49 -7.85 -14.84
C ILE A 31 2.57 -8.63 -14.09
N ASN A 32 3.69 -8.90 -14.75
CA ASN A 32 4.88 -9.49 -14.15
C ASN A 32 6.11 -8.66 -14.54
N THR A 33 6.72 -7.97 -13.58
CA THR A 33 7.92 -7.15 -13.82
C THR A 33 8.89 -7.30 -12.67
N LYS A 34 10.16 -6.93 -12.83
CA LYS A 34 11.05 -6.74 -11.67
C LYS A 34 10.86 -5.35 -11.08
N TYR A 35 10.76 -4.33 -11.92
CA TYR A 35 10.56 -2.95 -11.51
C TYR A 35 9.45 -2.32 -12.33
N LEU A 36 8.46 -1.76 -11.65
CA LEU A 36 7.38 -1.04 -12.29
C LEU A 36 7.21 0.31 -11.61
N THR A 37 7.25 1.38 -12.40
CA THR A 37 6.79 2.70 -12.00
C THR A 37 5.58 3.08 -12.84
N VAL A 38 4.49 3.47 -12.20
CA VAL A 38 3.30 4.01 -12.85
C VAL A 38 3.01 5.39 -12.29
N ILE A 39 3.02 6.39 -13.15
CA ILE A 39 2.57 7.74 -12.85
C ILE A 39 1.25 7.93 -13.60
N GLY A 40 0.14 7.91 -12.86
CA GLY A 40 -1.22 7.98 -13.38
C GLY A 40 -2.08 6.79 -12.93
N PHE A 41 -2.86 6.23 -13.85
CA PHE A 41 -3.89 5.24 -13.51
C PHE A 41 -3.40 3.80 -13.61
N VAL A 42 -3.70 2.96 -12.62
CA VAL A 42 -3.41 1.51 -12.66
C VAL A 42 -4.67 0.69 -12.45
N ASN A 43 -4.96 -0.22 -13.37
CA ASN A 43 -6.07 -1.16 -13.27
C ASN A 43 -5.61 -2.58 -13.59
N VAL A 44 -5.40 -3.39 -12.56
CA VAL A 44 -5.00 -4.79 -12.71
C VAL A 44 -6.12 -5.70 -12.23
N LYS A 45 -6.79 -6.36 -13.18
CA LYS A 45 -7.99 -7.15 -12.90
C LYS A 45 -7.72 -8.43 -12.12
N ASN A 46 -6.53 -9.02 -12.25
CA ASN A 46 -6.19 -10.25 -11.53
C ASN A 46 -4.93 -10.11 -10.66
N LEU A 47 -3.74 -10.05 -11.26
CA LEU A 47 -2.49 -10.15 -10.50
C LEU A 47 -1.38 -9.24 -11.04
N LEU A 48 -0.77 -8.48 -10.14
CA LEU A 48 0.47 -7.73 -10.35
C LEU A 48 1.56 -8.35 -9.47
N VAL A 49 2.57 -8.96 -10.09
CA VAL A 49 3.78 -9.44 -9.43
C VAL A 49 4.93 -8.50 -9.76
N THR A 50 5.62 -7.98 -8.74
CA THR A 50 6.82 -7.19 -8.97
C THR A 50 7.79 -7.17 -7.81
N LYS A 51 9.09 -7.00 -8.06
CA LYS A 51 10.05 -6.83 -6.95
C LYS A 51 9.89 -5.44 -6.33
N ASN A 52 9.88 -4.41 -7.17
CA ASN A 52 9.76 -3.02 -6.74
C ASN A 52 8.64 -2.31 -7.50
N LEU A 53 7.70 -1.73 -6.75
CA LEU A 53 6.59 -0.97 -7.30
C LEU A 53 6.63 0.46 -6.80
N LEU A 54 6.49 1.42 -7.72
CA LEU A 54 6.07 2.77 -7.42
C LEU A 54 4.80 3.09 -8.20
N VAL A 55 3.72 3.41 -7.50
CA VAL A 55 2.52 3.99 -8.12
C VAL A 55 2.32 5.38 -7.55
N ILE A 56 2.22 6.37 -8.43
CA ILE A 56 1.79 7.73 -8.11
C ILE A 56 0.52 8.01 -8.90
N GLY A 57 -0.64 7.94 -8.24
CA GLY A 57 -1.94 8.13 -8.87
C GLY A 57 -3.02 7.24 -8.26
N GLY A 58 -3.97 6.76 -9.06
CA GLY A 58 -5.14 6.03 -8.56
C GLY A 58 -5.50 4.81 -9.40
N GLY A 59 -6.54 4.10 -8.95
CA GLY A 59 -7.10 2.96 -9.67
C GLY A 59 -7.34 1.75 -8.77
N ARG A 60 -7.27 0.55 -9.35
CA ARG A 60 -7.60 -0.69 -8.64
C ARG A 60 -6.67 -1.83 -9.03
N ILE A 61 -6.16 -2.55 -8.05
CA ILE A 61 -5.38 -3.78 -8.25
C ILE A 61 -6.05 -4.89 -7.46
N LYS A 62 -6.50 -5.96 -8.12
CA LYS A 62 -7.13 -7.07 -7.41
C LYS A 62 -6.13 -7.76 -6.47
N LYS A 63 -4.96 -8.16 -6.99
CA LYS A 63 -3.91 -8.79 -6.19
C LYS A 63 -2.54 -8.23 -6.53
N LEU A 64 -1.83 -7.77 -5.52
CA LEU A 64 -0.49 -7.22 -5.62
C LEU A 64 0.46 -8.04 -4.76
N VAL A 65 1.50 -8.62 -5.39
CA VAL A 65 2.56 -9.35 -4.70
C VAL A 65 3.90 -8.71 -5.04
N GLY A 66 4.70 -8.38 -4.03
CA GLY A 66 6.04 -7.89 -4.27
C GLY A 66 6.98 -7.82 -3.08
N GLU A 67 8.15 -7.19 -3.26
CA GLU A 67 9.08 -6.98 -2.14
C GLU A 67 8.93 -5.56 -1.57
N ASN A 68 9.25 -4.53 -2.34
CA ASN A 68 9.22 -3.14 -1.89
C ASN A 68 8.19 -2.34 -2.68
N ILE A 69 7.20 -1.81 -2.00
CA ILE A 69 6.04 -1.19 -2.63
C ILE A 69 5.84 0.22 -2.09
N ILE A 70 5.73 1.19 -2.99
CA ILE A 70 5.40 2.57 -2.66
C ILE A 70 4.14 2.95 -3.42
N LEU A 71 3.09 3.29 -2.68
CA LEU A 71 1.80 3.67 -3.22
C LEU A 71 1.48 5.07 -2.75
N LYS A 72 1.53 6.04 -3.66
CA LYS A 72 1.14 7.41 -3.41
C LYS A 72 -0.11 7.73 -4.21
N THR A 73 -1.17 8.16 -3.55
CA THR A 73 -2.33 8.67 -4.28
C THR A 73 -2.14 10.11 -4.74
N ASP A 74 -2.86 10.48 -5.79
CA ASP A 74 -2.89 11.86 -6.30
C ASP A 74 -4.34 12.31 -6.52
N ASP A 75 -4.88 12.17 -7.74
CA ASP A 75 -6.22 12.65 -8.11
C ASP A 75 -7.36 11.68 -7.81
N ALA A 76 -7.05 10.43 -7.47
CA ALA A 76 -8.03 9.38 -7.21
C ALA A 76 -7.52 8.41 -6.14
N PRO A 77 -8.43 7.70 -5.44
CA PRO A 77 -8.03 6.64 -4.53
C PRO A 77 -7.35 5.51 -5.29
N LEU A 78 -6.46 4.80 -4.59
CA LEU A 78 -5.88 3.55 -5.05
C LEU A 78 -6.41 2.41 -4.18
N ILE A 79 -7.10 1.48 -4.81
CA ILE A 79 -7.80 0.38 -4.14
C ILE A 79 -7.06 -0.92 -4.42
N ILE A 80 -6.76 -1.69 -3.38
CA ILE A 80 -6.12 -3.01 -3.50
C ILE A 80 -6.92 -4.05 -2.73
N ASP A 81 -7.31 -5.13 -3.39
CA ASP A 81 -8.11 -6.16 -2.70
C ASP A 81 -7.21 -7.07 -1.84
N GLU A 82 -6.12 -7.57 -2.41
CA GLU A 82 -5.11 -8.36 -1.71
C GLU A 82 -3.71 -7.77 -1.92
N LEU A 83 -3.02 -7.38 -0.84
CA LEU A 83 -1.63 -6.94 -0.85
C LEU A 83 -0.75 -7.94 -0.08
N LYS A 84 0.31 -8.44 -0.72
CA LYS A 84 1.38 -9.21 -0.08
C LYS A 84 2.74 -8.60 -0.39
N ALA A 85 3.46 -8.14 0.62
CA ALA A 85 4.80 -7.60 0.40
C ALA A 85 5.73 -7.73 1.58
N LYS A 86 7.03 -7.54 1.36
CA LYS A 86 7.96 -7.37 2.47
C LYS A 86 7.77 -5.99 3.08
N GLU A 87 7.86 -4.94 2.27
CA GLU A 87 7.78 -3.56 2.71
C GLU A 87 6.75 -2.80 1.87
N ALA A 88 5.89 -2.03 2.53
CA ALA A 88 4.95 -1.14 1.86
C ALA A 88 4.92 0.25 2.49
N TYR A 89 4.98 1.28 1.65
CA TYR A 89 4.78 2.67 2.02
C TYR A 89 3.48 3.14 1.39
N LEU A 90 2.45 3.30 2.22
CA LEU A 90 1.10 3.67 1.82
C LEU A 90 0.91 5.16 2.13
N LEU A 91 0.95 5.98 1.09
CA LEU A 91 1.06 7.43 1.16
C LEU A 91 -0.15 8.10 0.50
N GLY A 92 -1.29 8.06 1.19
CA GLY A 92 -2.47 8.81 0.77
C GLY A 92 -2.24 10.32 0.80
N GLY A 93 -2.56 10.99 -0.31
CA GLY A 93 -2.60 12.44 -0.46
C GLY A 93 -3.99 13.01 -0.15
N LYS A 94 -4.64 13.60 -1.16
CA LYS A 94 -6.04 14.05 -1.09
C LYS A 94 -7.01 12.88 -0.96
N HIS A 95 -6.73 11.78 -1.65
CA HIS A 95 -7.49 10.53 -1.59
C HIS A 95 -6.73 9.46 -0.79
N PRO A 96 -7.42 8.50 -0.15
CA PRO A 96 -6.74 7.46 0.61
C PRO A 96 -6.17 6.36 -0.28
N VAL A 97 -5.19 5.62 0.25
CA VAL A 97 -4.88 4.26 -0.20
C VAL A 97 -5.81 3.30 0.55
N ILE A 98 -6.59 2.49 -0.16
CA ILE A 98 -7.58 1.58 0.42
C ILE A 98 -7.13 0.15 0.17
N ILE A 99 -7.02 -0.66 1.23
CA ILE A 99 -6.63 -2.07 1.12
C ILE A 99 -7.59 -2.98 1.89
N TYR A 100 -8.11 -4.02 1.24
CA TYR A 100 -9.04 -4.94 1.91
C TYR A 100 -8.34 -5.99 2.77
N ASP A 101 -7.31 -6.67 2.25
CA ASP A 101 -6.48 -7.60 3.01
C ASP A 101 -4.99 -7.35 2.71
N ALA A 102 -4.19 -7.14 3.76
CA ALA A 102 -2.77 -6.88 3.68
C ALA A 102 -1.96 -7.86 4.54
N LEU A 103 -0.99 -8.54 3.92
CA LEU A 103 0.05 -9.31 4.57
C LEU A 103 1.40 -8.69 4.26
N LEU A 104 2.00 -8.03 5.25
CA LEU A 104 3.23 -7.26 5.11
C LEU A 104 4.27 -7.76 6.12
N PHE A 105 5.55 -7.51 5.88
CA PHE A 105 6.54 -7.64 6.95
C PHE A 105 6.67 -6.31 7.71
N SER A 106 6.85 -5.20 6.99
CA SER A 106 6.89 -3.85 7.55
C SER A 106 6.04 -2.89 6.72
N THR A 107 5.37 -1.95 7.36
CA THR A 107 4.56 -0.96 6.65
C THR A 107 4.57 0.42 7.30
N PHE A 108 4.48 1.44 6.45
CA PHE A 108 4.27 2.83 6.84
C PHE A 108 2.93 3.32 6.29
N LEU A 109 2.09 3.88 7.17
CA LEU A 109 0.70 4.21 6.88
C LEU A 109 0.46 5.71 7.04
N LYS A 110 0.18 6.39 5.93
CA LYS A 110 -0.31 7.77 5.89
C LYS A 110 -1.56 7.83 5.04
N HIS A 111 -2.66 8.31 5.62
CA HIS A 111 -3.97 8.39 4.96
C HIS A 111 -4.33 7.09 4.23
N ALA A 112 -4.20 5.97 4.96
CA ALA A 112 -4.45 4.62 4.47
C ALA A 112 -5.63 4.00 5.22
N LEU A 113 -6.54 3.37 4.51
CA LEU A 113 -7.70 2.67 5.05
C LEU A 113 -7.54 1.18 4.79
N ILE A 114 -7.34 0.40 5.84
CA ILE A 114 -7.07 -1.04 5.72
C ILE A 114 -8.14 -1.82 6.46
N ASN A 115 -8.82 -2.76 5.80
CA ASN A 115 -9.85 -3.57 6.44
C ASN A 115 -9.24 -4.69 7.29
N LYS A 116 -8.21 -5.39 6.78
CA LYS A 116 -7.47 -6.40 7.56
C LYS A 116 -5.97 -6.28 7.32
N LEU A 117 -5.19 -6.23 8.40
CA LEU A 117 -3.74 -6.09 8.34
C LEU A 117 -3.05 -7.16 9.18
N LYS A 118 -2.06 -7.83 8.59
CA LYS A 118 -1.04 -8.62 9.26
C LYS A 118 0.31 -8.04 8.91
N ALA A 119 1.06 -7.55 9.89
CA ALA A 119 2.40 -7.02 9.66
C ALA A 119 3.27 -7.09 10.90
N LYS A 120 4.53 -7.50 10.77
CA LYS A 120 5.45 -7.57 11.91
C LYS A 120 5.70 -6.20 12.53
N LYS A 121 5.87 -5.18 11.70
CA LYS A 121 6.07 -3.79 12.13
C LYS A 121 5.13 -2.84 11.40
N ILE A 122 4.45 -1.97 12.14
CA ILE A 122 3.55 -0.96 11.58
C ILE A 122 3.91 0.42 12.13
N ILE A 123 4.04 1.38 11.22
CA ILE A 123 4.25 2.78 11.54
C ILE A 123 3.03 3.58 11.08
N PHE A 124 2.24 4.04 12.04
CA PHE A 124 1.09 4.92 11.85
C PHE A 124 1.54 6.37 11.83
N SER A 125 1.37 7.06 10.69
CA SER A 125 1.86 8.42 10.50
C SER A 125 0.81 9.52 10.58
N SER A 126 -0.37 9.38 9.97
CA SER A 126 -1.49 10.33 10.10
C SER A 126 -2.70 9.81 9.31
N ARG A 127 -3.92 10.07 9.81
CA ARG A 127 -5.19 9.74 9.13
C ARG A 127 -5.29 8.28 8.64
N ALA A 128 -4.58 7.37 9.31
CA ALA A 128 -4.54 5.96 8.95
C ALA A 128 -5.51 5.19 9.84
N ARG A 129 -6.30 4.31 9.23
CA ARG A 129 -7.29 3.49 9.92
C ARG A 129 -7.11 2.03 9.53
N VAL A 130 -7.06 1.16 10.53
CA VAL A 130 -7.07 -0.29 10.36
C VAL A 130 -8.30 -0.84 11.07
N LYS A 131 -9.18 -1.53 10.35
CA LYS A 131 -10.36 -2.12 10.99
C LYS A 131 -9.96 -3.33 11.83
N VAL A 132 -9.30 -4.32 11.24
CA VAL A 132 -8.83 -5.51 11.97
C VAL A 132 -7.31 -5.61 11.89
N LEU A 133 -6.65 -5.53 13.04
CA LEU A 133 -5.24 -5.87 13.17
C LEU A 133 -5.11 -7.33 13.62
N ALA A 134 -4.77 -8.20 12.67
CA ALA A 134 -4.82 -9.65 12.83
C ALA A 134 -3.51 -10.26 13.33
N ASP A 135 -2.36 -9.64 13.04
CA ASP A 135 -1.05 -10.07 13.51
C ASP A 135 -0.08 -8.88 13.50
N CYS A 136 0.63 -8.65 14.60
CA CYS A 136 1.63 -7.60 14.72
C CYS A 136 2.55 -7.79 15.93
N ASP A 137 3.84 -7.51 15.75
CA ASP A 137 4.83 -7.55 16.82
C ASP A 137 5.15 -6.15 17.35
N GLU A 138 5.26 -5.14 16.48
CA GLU A 138 5.63 -3.76 16.84
C GLU A 138 4.72 -2.68 16.22
N LEU A 139 4.17 -1.81 17.07
CA LEU A 139 3.35 -0.66 16.69
C LEU A 139 4.02 0.67 17.04
N TYR A 140 4.08 1.57 16.07
CA TYR A 140 4.58 2.93 16.24
C TYR A 140 3.50 3.92 15.83
N PHE A 141 3.10 4.78 16.75
CA PHE A 141 2.13 5.86 16.52
C PHE A 141 2.87 7.19 16.52
N ILE A 142 2.98 7.80 15.34
CA ILE A 142 3.62 9.10 15.15
C ILE A 142 2.60 10.24 15.29
N ASP A 143 1.32 9.97 15.05
CA ASP A 143 0.24 10.97 15.07
C ASP A 143 -1.01 10.40 15.77
N PRO A 144 -1.70 11.21 16.59
CA PRO A 144 -2.85 10.77 17.37
C PRO A 144 -4.12 10.51 16.55
N HIS A 145 -4.21 10.99 15.31
CA HIS A 145 -5.36 10.79 14.41
C HIS A 145 -5.26 9.48 13.63
N THR A 146 -4.81 8.44 14.31
CA THR A 146 -4.69 7.09 13.75
C THR A 146 -5.51 6.13 14.60
N TYR A 147 -6.11 5.14 13.95
CA TYR A 147 -7.17 4.37 14.61
C TYR A 147 -7.12 2.89 14.22
N ILE A 148 -7.26 2.03 15.23
CA ILE A 148 -7.43 0.59 15.07
C ILE A 148 -8.76 0.23 15.74
N GLU A 149 -9.69 -0.38 15.00
CA GLU A 149 -11.01 -0.76 15.55
C GLU A 149 -10.96 -2.04 16.38
N GLU A 150 -10.30 -3.07 15.85
CA GLU A 150 -10.27 -4.40 16.46
C GLU A 150 -8.84 -4.96 16.47
N PHE A 151 -8.38 -5.31 17.66
CA PHE A 151 -7.12 -6.04 17.87
C PHE A 151 -7.42 -7.53 18.03
N GLN A 152 -6.89 -8.36 17.13
CA GLN A 152 -6.91 -9.83 17.25
C GLN A 152 -5.54 -10.40 17.64
N CYS A 153 -4.54 -9.53 17.81
CA CYS A 153 -3.18 -9.87 18.23
C CYS A 153 -2.76 -9.04 19.45
N LYS A 154 -1.68 -9.46 20.12
CA LYS A 154 -1.04 -8.73 21.21
C LYS A 154 0.38 -8.30 20.82
N PRO A 155 0.56 -7.09 20.25
CA PRO A 155 1.87 -6.53 19.97
C PRO A 155 2.78 -6.55 21.20
N SER A 156 4.03 -6.93 20.98
CA SER A 156 5.07 -6.95 22.02
C SER A 156 5.60 -5.56 22.36
N LYS A 157 5.43 -4.60 21.44
CA LYS A 157 5.96 -3.24 21.55
C LYS A 157 4.97 -2.20 21.04
N TYR A 158 4.76 -1.17 21.84
CA TYR A 158 4.01 0.05 21.49
C TYR A 158 4.92 1.26 21.71
N VAL A 159 4.98 2.14 20.72
CA VAL A 159 5.72 3.40 20.81
C VAL A 159 4.82 4.54 20.37
N PHE A 160 4.59 5.49 21.25
CA PHE A 160 3.87 6.74 20.96
C PHE A 160 4.90 7.87 20.89
N LYS A 161 4.90 8.65 19.81
CA LYS A 161 5.78 9.84 19.65
C LYS A 161 5.11 11.15 20.04
N TYR A 162 3.99 11.08 20.73
CA TYR A 162 3.23 12.20 21.26
C TYR A 162 2.86 11.91 22.72
N GLU A 163 2.59 12.96 23.49
CA GLU A 163 2.13 12.83 24.88
C GLU A 163 0.72 12.23 24.88
N VAL A 164 0.57 11.08 25.56
CA VAL A 164 -0.73 10.48 25.81
C VAL A 164 -1.26 11.10 27.10
N VAL A 165 -2.30 11.92 27.01
CA VAL A 165 -2.99 12.42 28.20
C VAL A 165 -3.92 11.30 28.66
N GLU A 166 -3.55 10.60 29.74
CA GLU A 166 -4.46 9.66 30.39
C GLU A 166 -5.60 10.47 31.03
N GLU A 167 -6.85 10.20 30.63
CA GLU A 167 -8.01 10.71 31.37
C GLU A 167 -8.01 10.05 32.75
N SER A 168 -7.78 10.87 33.78
CA SER A 168 -7.99 10.49 35.18
C SER A 168 -9.41 9.95 35.35
N LYS A 169 -9.51 8.69 35.78
CA LYS A 169 -10.78 8.03 36.12
C LYS A 169 -11.59 8.77 37.18
#